data_AF-A0A645C5B7-F1
#
_entry.id   AF-A0A645C5B7-F1
#
_cell.length_a   1.000
_cell.length_b   1.000
_cell.length_c   1.000
_cell.angle_alpha   90.00
_cell.angle_beta   90.00
_cell.angle_gamma   90.00
#
_symmetry.space_group_name_H-M   'P 1'
#
loop_
_entity.id
_entity.type
_entity.pdbx_description
1 polymer ?
#
loop_
_entity_poly.entity_id
_entity_poly.type
_entity_poly.pdbx_seq_one_letter_code
_entity_poly.pdbx_strand_id
1 'polypeptide(L)'
;MQSKNKISILFLYADYYSIHKKTLDKISQKFNDKINIKYALSINNYNPNSVHADLIISTVELPFNLPSVIINPFLTEKDITKIQNKINKLIAEKNNRELKSTILDLFNEKVFYSNIHLNDKNRIIEKLCRNAIDNNFADDCFIDDVFAREKMSSTAFQNVAVPHSLGNNAKKSFISIALFQEPILWDNKEIQMVILIGVNNDTRKIFSQIFDGLIEVVTNSNCFTELIQSTDYASFTDKLIKYIDEIEE
;
A
#
# COMPACT_ATOMS: atom_id res chain seq x y z
N MET A 1 17.91 -3.19 8.79
CA MET A 1 16.65 -3.33 8.02
C MET A 1 15.54 -4.13 8.74
N GLN A 2 15.81 -4.95 9.76
CA GLN A 2 14.79 -5.77 10.45
C GLN A 2 13.81 -5.02 11.40
N SER A 3 14.03 -3.74 11.73
CA SER A 3 13.22 -3.06 12.75
C SER A 3 11.90 -2.44 12.25
N LYS A 4 11.72 -2.24 10.94
CA LYS A 4 10.52 -1.55 10.42
C LYS A 4 9.22 -2.35 10.56
N ASN A 5 9.30 -3.68 10.58
CA ASN A 5 8.12 -4.54 10.52
C ASN A 5 7.67 -5.14 11.87
N LYS A 6 8.25 -4.68 12.98
CA LYS A 6 7.82 -5.13 14.31
C LYS A 6 6.58 -4.35 14.77
N ILE A 7 5.73 -5.01 15.55
CA ILE A 7 4.62 -4.37 16.26
C ILE A 7 4.99 -4.11 17.72
N SER A 8 4.49 -3.03 18.28
CA SER A 8 4.68 -2.65 19.67
C SER A 8 3.68 -3.37 20.58
N ILE A 9 4.17 -3.89 21.71
CA ILE A 9 3.37 -4.66 22.67
C ILE A 9 3.32 -3.96 24.03
N LEU A 10 2.14 -3.98 24.63
CA LEU A 10 1.94 -3.79 26.08
C LEU A 10 1.67 -5.16 26.70
N PHE A 11 2.53 -5.58 27.64
CA PHE A 11 2.25 -6.74 28.47
C PHE A 11 1.58 -6.31 29.77
N LEU A 12 0.34 -6.76 29.98
CA LEU A 12 -0.46 -6.44 31.15
C LEU A 12 -0.58 -7.66 32.05
N TYR A 13 -0.24 -7.53 33.33
CA TYR A 13 -0.22 -8.66 34.24
C TYR A 13 -0.85 -8.36 35.59
N ALA A 14 -1.26 -9.41 36.29
CA ALA A 14 -1.59 -9.34 37.71
C ALA A 14 -0.34 -9.61 38.56
N ASP A 15 -0.22 -8.93 39.70
CA ASP A 15 0.93 -9.05 40.61
C ASP A 15 0.91 -10.39 41.37
N TYR A 16 1.39 -11.45 40.71
CA TYR A 16 1.55 -12.78 41.32
C TYR A 16 3.04 -13.18 41.34
N TYR A 17 3.68 -13.08 42.51
CA TYR A 17 4.99 -13.69 42.82
C TYR A 17 6.06 -13.61 41.70
N SER A 18 6.14 -12.49 40.96
CA SER A 18 7.04 -12.30 39.81
C SER A 18 6.90 -13.30 38.65
N ILE A 19 5.82 -14.09 38.57
CA ILE A 19 5.57 -15.07 37.49
C ILE A 19 5.53 -14.38 36.13
N HIS A 20 5.01 -13.16 36.09
CA HIS A 20 4.94 -12.32 34.90
C HIS A 20 6.30 -12.16 34.19
N LYS A 21 7.43 -12.16 34.92
CA LYS A 21 8.76 -12.02 34.34
C LYS A 21 9.10 -13.20 33.43
N LYS A 22 8.89 -14.43 33.89
CA LYS A 22 9.15 -15.65 33.10
C LYS A 22 8.27 -15.72 31.86
N THR A 23 7.01 -15.33 31.99
CA THR A 23 6.07 -15.30 30.85
C THR A 23 6.50 -14.25 29.83
N LEU A 24 6.88 -13.05 30.29
CA LEU A 24 7.38 -11.99 29.43
C LEU A 24 8.67 -12.39 28.71
N ASP A 25 9.62 -13.02 29.40
CA ASP A 25 10.88 -13.49 28.81
C ASP A 25 10.63 -14.51 27.70
N LYS A 26 9.72 -15.48 27.92
CA LYS A 26 9.33 -16.46 26.90
C LYS A 26 8.71 -15.81 25.66
N ILE A 27 7.80 -14.85 25.86
CA ILE A 27 7.17 -14.10 24.76
C ILE A 27 8.24 -13.30 24.01
N SER A 28 9.11 -12.60 24.74
CA SER A 28 10.20 -11.80 24.15
C SER A 28 11.14 -12.66 23.32
N GLN A 29 11.56 -13.82 23.81
CA GLN A 29 12.46 -14.72 23.08
C GLN A 29 11.80 -15.31 21.84
N LYS A 30 10.55 -15.78 21.96
CA LYS A 30 9.85 -16.49 20.88
C LYS A 30 9.45 -15.58 19.72
N PHE A 31 9.17 -14.30 19.98
CA PHE A 31 8.69 -13.36 18.97
C PHE A 31 9.66 -12.18 18.74
N ASN A 32 10.94 -12.32 19.13
CA ASN A 32 11.91 -11.22 19.11
C ASN A 32 12.04 -10.53 17.75
N ASP A 33 11.80 -11.25 16.66
CA ASP A 33 11.89 -10.80 15.27
C ASP A 33 10.65 -10.01 14.83
N LYS A 34 9.53 -10.16 15.54
CA LYS A 34 8.20 -9.63 15.18
C LYS A 34 7.66 -8.58 16.14
N ILE A 35 8.14 -8.52 17.39
CA ILE A 35 7.59 -7.60 18.40
C ILE A 35 8.66 -6.73 19.04
N ASN A 36 8.22 -5.56 19.50
CA ASN A 36 8.95 -4.71 20.43
C ASN A 36 8.11 -4.51 21.70
N ILE A 37 8.60 -4.97 22.86
CA ILE A 37 7.91 -4.79 24.13
C ILE A 37 8.12 -3.34 24.58
N LYS A 38 7.09 -2.51 24.43
CA LYS A 38 7.14 -1.09 24.76
C LYS A 38 6.84 -0.86 26.24
N TYR A 39 5.95 -1.66 26.79
CA TYR A 39 5.49 -1.56 28.17
C TYR A 39 5.27 -2.94 28.77
N ALA A 40 5.56 -3.08 30.06
CA ALA A 40 5.14 -4.19 30.90
C ALA A 40 4.60 -3.60 32.21
N LEU A 41 3.30 -3.70 32.44
CA LEU A 41 2.62 -3.02 33.55
C LEU A 41 1.77 -4.00 34.35
N SER A 42 1.76 -3.81 35.67
CA SER A 42 0.71 -4.37 36.51
C SER A 42 -0.62 -3.71 36.17
N ILE A 43 -1.71 -4.46 36.28
CA ILE A 43 -3.07 -3.93 36.11
C ILE A 43 -3.36 -2.73 37.02
N ASN A 44 -2.76 -2.69 38.20
CA ASN A 44 -2.94 -1.57 39.15
C ASN A 44 -2.36 -0.25 38.62
N ASN A 45 -1.42 -0.31 37.68
CA ASN A 45 -0.74 0.85 37.09
C ASN A 45 -1.19 1.11 35.64
N TYR A 46 -2.19 0.38 35.16
CA TYR A 46 -2.66 0.50 33.78
C TYR A 46 -3.64 1.65 33.64
N ASN A 47 -3.27 2.63 32.84
CA ASN A 47 -4.15 3.69 32.38
C ASN A 47 -4.26 3.62 30.85
N PRO A 48 -5.42 3.24 30.29
CA PRO A 48 -5.63 3.14 28.83
C PRO A 48 -5.26 4.41 28.06
N ASN A 49 -5.40 5.60 28.67
CA ASN A 49 -5.14 6.88 28.02
C ASN A 49 -3.65 7.27 28.02
N SER A 50 -2.80 6.54 28.73
CA SER A 50 -1.37 6.87 28.88
C SER A 50 -0.45 5.88 28.17
N VAL A 51 -1.00 4.83 27.57
CA VAL A 51 -0.21 3.77 26.90
C VAL A 51 -0.74 3.51 25.49
N HIS A 52 0.16 3.58 24.52
CA HIS A 52 -0.13 3.29 23.12
C HIS A 52 0.80 2.18 22.62
N ALA A 53 0.19 1.06 22.22
CA ALA A 53 0.82 -0.11 21.63
C ALA A 53 -0.12 -0.72 20.56
N ASP A 54 0.43 -1.51 19.66
CA ASP A 54 -0.33 -2.17 18.58
C ASP A 54 -1.12 -3.39 19.10
N LEU A 55 -0.63 -4.04 20.16
CA LEU A 55 -1.28 -5.20 20.78
C LEU A 55 -1.05 -5.25 22.30
N ILE A 56 -2.12 -5.58 23.02
CA ILE A 56 -2.08 -5.91 24.45
C ILE A 56 -2.02 -7.44 24.60
N ILE A 57 -1.00 -7.94 25.29
CA ILE A 57 -0.99 -9.32 25.79
C ILE A 57 -1.28 -9.25 27.28
N SER A 58 -2.39 -9.83 27.71
CA SER A 58 -2.87 -9.68 29.08
C SER A 58 -3.04 -11.01 29.78
N THR A 59 -2.63 -11.10 31.05
CA THR A 59 -3.03 -12.19 31.95
C THR A 59 -4.31 -11.87 32.73
N VAL A 60 -4.94 -10.72 32.45
CA VAL A 60 -6.15 -10.22 33.10
C VAL A 60 -7.21 -9.93 32.05
N GLU A 61 -8.43 -10.39 32.28
CA GLU A 61 -9.55 -10.19 31.35
C GLU A 61 -10.23 -8.84 31.60
N LEU A 62 -10.22 -7.97 30.59
CA LEU A 62 -10.79 -6.63 30.61
C LEU A 62 -11.30 -6.23 29.22
N PRO A 63 -12.27 -5.31 29.14
CA PRO A 63 -12.66 -4.71 27.87
C PRO A 63 -11.55 -3.75 27.39
N PHE A 64 -10.77 -4.17 26.39
CA PHE A 64 -9.74 -3.35 25.78
C PHE A 64 -10.25 -2.68 24.50
N ASN A 65 -9.89 -1.41 24.31
CA ASN A 65 -10.14 -0.67 23.06
C ASN A 65 -9.07 -0.94 22.00
N LEU A 66 -7.98 -1.61 22.37
CA LEU A 66 -6.89 -2.00 21.48
C LEU A 66 -6.99 -3.50 21.17
N PRO A 67 -6.41 -3.96 20.05
CA PRO A 67 -6.25 -5.39 19.81
C PRO A 67 -5.61 -6.07 21.03
N SER A 68 -6.23 -7.14 21.52
CA SER A 68 -5.77 -7.83 22.73
C SER A 68 -5.78 -9.35 22.60
N VAL A 69 -4.90 -10.01 23.34
CA VAL A 69 -4.92 -11.47 23.56
C VAL A 69 -4.88 -11.73 25.06
N ILE A 70 -5.89 -12.44 25.56
CA ILE A 70 -5.91 -12.92 26.94
C ILE A 70 -5.21 -14.28 27.00
N ILE A 71 -4.24 -14.39 27.89
CA ILE A 71 -3.43 -15.59 28.12
C ILE A 71 -3.46 -16.01 29.59
N ASN A 72 -3.09 -17.26 29.85
CA ASN A 72 -2.90 -17.72 31.22
C ASN A 72 -1.63 -17.11 31.85
N PRO A 73 -1.58 -16.91 33.18
CA PRO A 73 -0.36 -16.50 33.88
C PRO A 73 0.82 -17.45 33.61
N PHE A 74 0.52 -18.74 33.47
CA PHE A 74 1.44 -19.76 32.98
C PHE A 74 1.21 -19.96 31.49
N LEU A 75 2.14 -19.45 30.68
CA LEU A 75 2.05 -19.50 29.23
C LEU A 75 1.94 -20.95 28.72
N THR A 76 0.82 -21.27 28.05
CA THR A 76 0.58 -22.56 27.40
C THR A 76 0.88 -22.51 25.91
N GLU A 77 1.00 -23.67 25.24
CA GLU A 77 1.13 -23.72 23.77
C GLU A 77 -0.09 -23.12 23.06
N LYS A 78 -1.30 -23.27 23.64
CA LYS A 78 -2.51 -22.63 23.10
C LYS A 78 -2.40 -21.11 23.14
N ASP A 79 -1.84 -20.55 24.23
CA ASP A 79 -1.63 -19.11 24.38
C ASP A 79 -0.59 -18.59 23.39
N ILE A 80 0.50 -19.35 23.20
CA ILE A 80 1.51 -19.05 22.18
C ILE A 80 0.89 -18.99 20.79
N THR A 81 0.06 -19.96 20.41
CA THR A 81 -0.62 -19.97 19.11
C THR A 81 -1.56 -18.78 18.95
N LYS A 82 -2.32 -18.42 19.99
CA LYS A 82 -3.16 -17.21 19.97
C LYS A 82 -2.34 -15.94 19.75
N ILE A 83 -1.23 -15.78 20.48
CA ILE A 83 -0.32 -14.65 20.33
C ILE A 83 0.24 -14.61 18.90
N GLN A 84 0.74 -15.75 18.39
CA GLN A 84 1.32 -15.86 17.04
C GLN A 84 0.32 -15.44 15.95
N ASN A 85 -0.91 -15.96 16.01
CA ASN A 85 -1.95 -15.64 15.03
C ASN A 85 -2.31 -14.16 15.06
N LYS A 86 -2.44 -13.57 16.26
CA LYS A 86 -2.76 -12.15 16.40
C LYS A 86 -1.62 -11.25 15.91
N ILE A 87 -0.36 -11.59 16.24
CA ILE A 87 0.83 -10.88 15.74
C ILE A 87 0.87 -10.92 14.22
N ASN A 88 0.73 -12.11 13.61
CA ASN A 88 0.79 -12.26 12.16
C ASN A 88 -0.32 -11.44 11.46
N LYS A 89 -1.55 -11.46 12.01
CA LYS A 89 -2.67 -10.66 11.50
C LYS A 89 -2.34 -9.17 11.53
N LEU A 90 -1.87 -8.64 12.67
CA LEU A 90 -1.54 -7.22 12.80
C LEU A 90 -0.37 -6.78 11.92
N ILE A 91 0.64 -7.65 11.73
CA ILE A 91 1.75 -7.38 10.80
C ILE A 91 1.23 -7.31 9.36
N ALA A 92 0.36 -8.24 8.95
CA ALA A 92 -0.26 -8.19 7.63
C ALA A 92 -1.06 -6.89 7.43
N GLU A 93 -1.94 -6.53 8.37
CA GLU A 93 -2.72 -5.28 8.34
C GLU A 93 -1.83 -4.02 8.31
N LYS A 94 -0.67 -4.05 8.99
CA LYS A 94 0.28 -2.94 8.95
C LYS A 94 0.97 -2.84 7.58
N ASN A 95 1.44 -3.96 7.05
CA ASN A 95 2.09 -4.00 5.73
C ASN A 95 1.15 -3.53 4.62
N ASN A 96 -0.11 -3.97 4.64
CA ASN A 96 -1.11 -3.55 3.67
C ASN A 96 -1.35 -2.05 3.72
N ARG A 97 -1.51 -1.46 4.92
CA ARG A 97 -1.66 -0.01 5.08
C ARG A 97 -0.45 0.77 4.57
N GLU A 98 0.78 0.31 4.87
CA GLU A 98 2.00 0.92 4.34
C GLU A 98 2.07 0.81 2.81
N LEU A 99 1.67 -0.33 2.25
CA LEU A 99 1.62 -0.56 0.81
C LEU A 99 0.62 0.39 0.13
N LYS A 100 -0.59 0.48 0.68
CA LYS A 100 -1.64 1.39 0.21
C LYS A 100 -1.19 2.84 0.23
N SER A 101 -0.60 3.30 1.35
CA SER A 101 -0.04 4.65 1.44
C SER A 101 1.03 4.88 0.37
N THR A 102 1.90 3.90 0.14
CA THR A 102 2.96 3.99 -0.87
C THR A 102 2.39 4.07 -2.29
N ILE A 103 1.33 3.32 -2.59
CA ILE A 103 0.64 3.37 -3.88
C ILE A 103 0.06 4.78 -4.08
N LEU A 104 -0.62 5.33 -3.07
CA LEU A 104 -1.22 6.66 -3.15
C LEU A 104 -0.18 7.78 -3.35
N ASP A 105 1.01 7.64 -2.77
CA ASP A 105 2.12 8.60 -2.95
C ASP A 105 2.66 8.66 -4.39
N LEU A 106 2.33 7.68 -5.23
CA LEU A 106 2.68 7.67 -6.65
C LEU A 106 1.68 8.47 -7.50
N PHE A 107 0.43 8.57 -7.06
CA PHE A 107 -0.58 9.36 -7.74
C PHE A 107 -0.38 10.84 -7.43
N ASN A 108 -0.63 11.69 -8.42
CA ASN A 108 -0.57 13.12 -8.20
C ASN A 108 -1.55 13.86 -9.10
N GLU A 109 -2.32 14.76 -8.50
CA GLU A 109 -3.33 15.58 -9.18
C GLU A 109 -2.76 16.35 -10.38
N LYS A 110 -1.51 16.82 -10.30
CA LYS A 110 -0.86 17.58 -11.38
C LYS A 110 -0.67 16.78 -12.66
N VAL A 111 -0.65 15.45 -12.57
CA VAL A 111 -0.48 14.53 -13.70
C VAL A 111 -1.71 13.66 -13.93
N PHE A 112 -2.88 14.12 -13.46
CA PHE A 112 -4.17 13.48 -13.66
C PHE A 112 -5.00 14.23 -14.71
N TYR A 113 -5.68 13.47 -15.57
CA TYR A 113 -6.58 14.00 -16.58
C TYR A 113 -7.89 13.20 -16.62
N SER A 114 -9.01 13.85 -16.29
CA SER A 114 -10.35 13.27 -16.45
C SER A 114 -10.97 13.53 -17.82
N ASN A 115 -10.36 14.42 -18.63
CA ASN A 115 -10.92 14.82 -19.92
C ASN A 115 -9.82 15.27 -20.90
N ILE A 116 -9.22 14.32 -21.61
CA ILE A 116 -8.31 14.61 -22.72
C ILE A 116 -9.09 14.56 -24.03
N HIS A 117 -9.22 15.70 -24.73
CA HIS A 117 -9.78 15.76 -26.07
C HIS A 117 -8.75 15.42 -27.16
N LEU A 118 -8.14 14.23 -27.06
CA LEU A 118 -7.22 13.67 -28.04
C LEU A 118 -7.63 12.21 -28.31
N ASN A 119 -7.54 11.80 -29.57
CA ASN A 119 -7.79 10.42 -30.01
C ASN A 119 -6.58 9.80 -30.71
N ASP A 120 -5.44 10.48 -30.72
CA ASP A 120 -4.18 9.98 -31.29
C ASP A 120 -3.25 9.49 -30.17
N LYS A 121 -2.88 8.22 -30.26
CA LYS A 121 -1.98 7.54 -29.31
C LYS A 121 -0.72 8.35 -29.02
N ASN A 122 -0.02 8.79 -30.06
CA ASN A 122 1.28 9.44 -29.90
C ASN A 122 1.12 10.81 -29.25
N ARG A 123 0.12 11.58 -29.63
CA ARG A 123 -0.19 12.87 -29.00
C ARG A 123 -0.58 12.72 -27.54
N ILE A 124 -1.27 11.64 -27.17
CA ILE A 124 -1.60 11.34 -25.77
C ILE A 124 -0.33 11.05 -24.99
N ILE A 125 0.52 10.13 -25.45
CA ILE A 125 1.80 9.80 -24.80
C ILE A 125 2.64 11.07 -24.62
N GLU A 126 2.80 11.84 -25.69
CA GLU A 126 3.60 13.08 -25.67
C GLU A 126 3.04 14.10 -24.66
N LYS A 127 1.72 14.30 -24.64
CA LYS A 127 1.07 15.22 -23.69
C LYS A 127 1.33 14.81 -22.24
N LEU A 128 1.14 13.52 -21.91
CA LEU A 128 1.33 13.02 -20.56
C LEU A 128 2.80 13.12 -20.12
N CYS A 129 3.73 12.76 -21.01
CA CYS A 129 5.16 12.85 -20.74
C CYS A 129 5.62 14.30 -20.56
N ARG A 130 5.21 15.22 -21.44
CA ARG A 130 5.53 16.66 -21.30
C ARG A 130 5.02 17.21 -19.98
N ASN A 131 3.79 16.89 -19.59
CA ASN A 131 3.25 17.35 -18.31
C ASN A 131 4.02 16.79 -17.10
N ALA A 132 4.49 15.54 -17.17
CA ALA A 132 5.35 14.98 -16.13
C ALA A 132 6.69 15.72 -16.03
N ILE A 133 7.30 16.07 -17.17
CA ILE A 133 8.55 16.86 -17.23
C ILE A 133 8.32 18.27 -16.68
N ASP A 134 7.26 18.96 -17.11
CA ASP A 134 6.91 20.33 -16.68
C ASP A 134 6.67 20.41 -15.16
N ASN A 135 6.13 19.34 -14.56
CA ASN A 135 5.95 19.21 -13.12
C ASN A 135 7.16 18.62 -12.38
N ASN A 136 8.31 18.50 -13.05
CA ASN A 136 9.59 18.03 -12.52
C ASN A 136 9.57 16.57 -12.00
N PHE A 137 8.70 15.72 -12.53
CA PHE A 137 8.69 14.29 -12.25
C PHE A 137 9.72 13.52 -13.09
N ALA A 138 10.08 14.03 -14.27
CA ALA A 138 10.96 13.36 -15.21
C ALA A 138 11.94 14.35 -15.89
N ASP A 139 12.96 13.79 -16.53
CA ASP A 139 13.90 14.48 -17.42
C ASP A 139 13.41 14.48 -18.87
N ASP A 140 13.96 15.37 -19.71
CA ASP A 140 13.52 15.55 -21.10
C ASP A 140 13.59 14.26 -21.94
N CYS A 141 14.56 13.39 -21.67
CA CYS A 141 14.73 12.10 -22.34
C CYS A 141 13.62 11.08 -22.01
N PHE A 142 12.73 11.37 -21.05
CA PHE A 142 11.62 10.50 -20.67
C PHE A 142 10.67 10.22 -21.85
N ILE A 143 10.39 11.23 -22.67
CA ILE A 143 9.49 11.11 -23.83
C ILE A 143 10.03 10.05 -24.80
N ASP A 144 11.29 10.17 -25.19
CA ASP A 144 11.93 9.30 -26.17
C ASP A 144 11.97 7.85 -25.68
N ASP A 145 12.28 7.64 -24.41
CA ASP A 145 12.36 6.29 -23.83
C ASP A 145 10.98 5.63 -23.68
N VAL A 146 9.92 6.40 -23.39
CA VAL A 146 8.54 5.89 -23.37
C VAL A 146 8.11 5.48 -24.79
N PHE A 147 8.41 6.30 -25.80
CA PHE A 147 8.13 5.95 -27.19
C PHE A 147 8.94 4.74 -27.67
N ALA A 148 10.20 4.64 -27.27
CA ALA A 148 11.03 3.48 -27.57
C ALA A 148 10.39 2.20 -27.01
N ARG A 149 9.93 2.23 -25.75
CA ARG A 149 9.21 1.10 -25.13
C ARG A 149 7.92 0.76 -25.85
N GLU A 150 7.11 1.75 -26.21
CA GLU A 150 5.84 1.55 -26.89
C GLU A 150 6.03 0.94 -28.28
N LYS A 151 7.10 1.34 -28.99
CA LYS A 151 7.44 0.83 -30.33
C LYS A 151 7.92 -0.63 -30.31
N MET A 152 8.52 -1.09 -29.22
CA MET A 152 8.92 -2.50 -29.08
C MET A 152 7.71 -3.43 -29.09
N SER A 153 6.67 -3.05 -28.35
CA SER A 153 5.40 -3.78 -28.27
C SER A 153 4.37 -2.89 -27.57
N SER A 154 3.17 -2.85 -28.13
CA SER A 154 2.04 -2.08 -27.58
C SER A 154 1.85 -2.38 -26.10
N THR A 155 1.66 -1.33 -25.30
CA THR A 155 1.39 -1.47 -23.86
C THR A 155 -0.10 -1.59 -23.53
N ALA A 156 -0.95 -1.75 -24.56
CA ALA A 156 -2.38 -1.95 -24.37
C ALA A 156 -2.69 -3.36 -23.82
N PHE A 157 -3.40 -3.39 -22.69
CA PHE A 157 -3.84 -4.58 -22.00
C PHE A 157 -5.30 -4.39 -21.55
N GLN A 158 -6.21 -5.24 -22.03
CA GLN A 158 -7.65 -5.05 -21.87
C GLN A 158 -8.07 -3.62 -22.28
N ASN A 159 -8.76 -2.89 -21.40
CA ASN A 159 -9.26 -1.53 -21.65
C ASN A 159 -8.28 -0.43 -21.17
N VAL A 160 -7.04 -0.80 -20.85
CA VAL A 160 -6.00 0.14 -20.38
C VAL A 160 -4.76 0.10 -21.29
N ALA A 161 -4.00 1.20 -21.33
CA ALA A 161 -2.62 1.18 -21.80
C ALA A 161 -1.67 1.65 -20.70
N VAL A 162 -0.49 1.06 -20.65
CA VAL A 162 0.49 1.29 -19.57
C VAL A 162 1.84 1.72 -20.14
N PRO A 163 1.92 2.86 -20.85
CA PRO A 163 3.19 3.37 -21.36
C PRO A 163 4.13 3.68 -20.19
N HIS A 164 5.39 3.27 -20.31
CA HIS A 164 6.39 3.46 -19.26
C HIS A 164 7.79 3.56 -19.86
N SER A 165 8.69 4.23 -19.14
CA SER A 165 10.08 4.29 -19.55
C SER A 165 10.86 3.05 -19.12
N LEU A 166 11.81 2.60 -19.96
CA LEU A 166 12.84 1.62 -19.57
C LEU A 166 14.11 2.28 -19.02
N GLY A 167 14.25 3.60 -19.19
CA GLY A 167 15.41 4.38 -18.75
C GLY A 167 15.39 4.73 -17.25
N ASN A 168 16.43 5.45 -16.82
CA ASN A 168 16.49 6.07 -15.50
C ASN A 168 16.40 7.59 -15.65
N ASN A 169 15.19 8.05 -15.96
CA ASN A 169 14.85 9.42 -16.34
C ASN A 169 13.65 9.95 -15.54
N ALA A 170 13.18 9.19 -14.54
CA ALA A 170 12.20 9.65 -13.57
C ALA A 170 12.94 10.17 -12.33
N LYS A 171 12.75 11.45 -12.02
CA LYS A 171 13.31 12.12 -10.84
C LYS A 171 12.66 11.64 -9.55
N LYS A 172 11.36 11.32 -9.62
CA LYS A 172 10.57 10.67 -8.58
C LYS A 172 9.68 9.62 -9.25
N SER A 173 9.36 8.51 -8.58
CA SER A 173 8.32 7.61 -9.09
C SER A 173 6.95 8.30 -9.11
N PHE A 174 6.20 8.11 -10.18
CA PHE A 174 4.85 8.67 -10.35
C PHE A 174 3.98 7.80 -11.26
N ILE A 175 2.67 7.98 -11.11
CA ILE A 175 1.63 7.47 -12.00
C ILE A 175 0.82 8.66 -12.50
N SER A 176 0.78 8.81 -13.82
CA SER A 176 -0.08 9.76 -14.51
C SER A 176 -1.26 9.01 -15.13
N ILE A 177 -2.47 9.50 -14.87
CA ILE A 177 -3.72 8.89 -15.34
C ILE A 177 -4.37 9.80 -16.36
N ALA A 178 -4.83 9.22 -17.46
CA ALA A 178 -5.77 9.84 -18.38
C ALA A 178 -6.99 8.95 -18.57
N LEU A 179 -8.17 9.53 -18.35
CA LEU A 179 -9.46 8.88 -18.54
C LEU A 179 -10.12 9.40 -19.83
N PHE A 180 -10.76 8.49 -20.56
CA PHE A 180 -11.50 8.76 -21.79
C PHE A 180 -12.92 8.24 -21.64
N GLN A 181 -13.90 9.12 -21.87
CA GLN A 181 -15.33 8.75 -21.80
C GLN A 181 -15.68 7.75 -22.92
N GLU A 182 -15.21 8.02 -24.12
CA GLU A 182 -15.33 7.12 -25.27
C GLU A 182 -14.02 6.34 -25.47
N PRO A 183 -14.08 5.05 -25.85
CA PRO A 183 -12.89 4.28 -26.16
C PRO A 183 -12.07 4.91 -27.28
N ILE A 184 -10.75 4.90 -27.11
CA ILE A 184 -9.78 5.34 -28.12
C ILE A 184 -9.01 4.14 -28.66
N LEU A 185 -8.66 4.19 -29.95
CA LEU A 185 -7.86 3.14 -30.58
C LEU A 185 -6.39 3.28 -30.17
N TRP A 186 -5.87 2.25 -29.52
CA TRP A 186 -4.46 2.07 -29.15
C TRP A 186 -3.89 0.89 -29.94
N ASP A 187 -3.32 1.19 -31.10
CA ASP A 187 -2.94 0.21 -32.13
C ASP A 187 -4.14 -0.62 -32.60
N ASN A 188 -4.30 -1.84 -32.08
CA ASN A 188 -5.36 -2.78 -32.45
C ASN A 188 -6.34 -3.06 -31.31
N LYS A 189 -6.30 -2.27 -30.22
CA LYS A 189 -7.18 -2.40 -29.06
C LYS A 189 -7.88 -1.09 -28.76
N GLU A 190 -9.08 -1.17 -28.21
CA GLU A 190 -9.79 -0.01 -27.67
C GLU A 190 -9.51 0.09 -26.17
N ILE A 191 -9.15 1.29 -25.71
CA ILE A 191 -8.87 1.58 -24.30
C ILE A 191 -9.66 2.80 -23.84
N GLN A 192 -9.90 2.92 -22.54
CA GLN A 192 -10.51 4.12 -21.92
C GLN A 192 -9.66 4.72 -20.80
N MET A 193 -8.51 4.11 -20.50
CA MET A 193 -7.60 4.60 -19.48
C MET A 193 -6.14 4.44 -19.94
N VAL A 194 -5.34 5.49 -19.76
CA VAL A 194 -3.88 5.44 -19.93
C VAL A 194 -3.23 5.67 -18.58
N ILE A 195 -2.32 4.77 -18.22
CA ILE A 195 -1.54 4.77 -16.98
C ILE A 195 -0.07 4.97 -17.36
N LEU A 196 0.36 6.22 -17.48
CA LEU A 196 1.76 6.54 -17.73
C LEU A 196 2.57 6.42 -16.44
N ILE A 197 3.67 5.66 -16.50
CA ILE A 197 4.48 5.36 -15.32
C ILE A 197 5.92 5.85 -15.50
N GLY A 198 6.40 6.57 -14.50
CA GLY A 198 7.83 6.84 -14.30
C GLY A 198 8.33 6.18 -13.03
N VAL A 199 9.46 5.47 -13.11
CA VAL A 199 10.04 4.76 -11.97
C VAL A 199 11.44 5.27 -11.67
N ASN A 200 11.62 5.88 -10.50
CA ASN A 200 12.93 6.24 -10.01
C ASN A 200 13.67 5.00 -9.47
N ASN A 201 15.00 4.96 -9.62
CA ASN A 201 15.81 3.82 -9.20
C ASN A 201 15.72 3.51 -7.69
N ASP A 202 15.59 4.53 -6.84
CA ASP A 202 15.53 4.35 -5.38
C ASP A 202 14.26 3.62 -4.94
N THR A 203 13.18 3.79 -5.71
CA THR A 203 11.86 3.21 -5.45
C THR A 203 11.54 2.03 -6.36
N ARG A 204 12.42 1.66 -7.30
CA ARG A 204 12.18 0.61 -8.31
C ARG A 204 11.76 -0.72 -7.72
N LYS A 205 12.42 -1.16 -6.64
CA LYS A 205 12.09 -2.43 -5.98
C LYS A 205 10.68 -2.42 -5.39
N ILE A 206 10.32 -1.34 -4.70
CA ILE A 206 8.99 -1.18 -4.10
C ILE A 206 7.94 -1.11 -5.21
N PHE A 207 8.21 -0.35 -6.26
CA PHE A 207 7.33 -0.23 -7.42
C PHE A 207 7.05 -1.59 -8.08
N SER A 208 8.08 -2.43 -8.27
CA SER A 208 7.89 -3.77 -8.84
C SER A 208 7.00 -4.69 -8.00
N GLN A 209 6.90 -4.45 -6.69
CA GLN A 209 6.05 -5.25 -5.79
C GLN A 209 4.57 -4.85 -5.86
N ILE A 210 4.27 -3.61 -6.26
CA ILE A 210 2.90 -3.08 -6.32
C ILE A 210 2.34 -3.00 -7.73
N PHE A 211 3.20 -3.05 -8.76
CA PHE A 211 2.78 -2.88 -10.15
C PHE A 211 1.72 -3.91 -10.57
N ASP A 212 1.96 -5.19 -10.32
CA ASP A 212 1.03 -6.25 -10.70
C ASP A 212 -0.33 -6.08 -10.00
N GLY A 213 -0.32 -5.76 -8.71
CA GLY A 213 -1.54 -5.49 -7.94
C GLY A 213 -2.28 -4.25 -8.42
N LEU A 214 -1.57 -3.19 -8.80
CA LEU A 214 -2.19 -2.01 -9.40
C LEU A 214 -2.91 -2.37 -10.71
N ILE A 215 -2.24 -3.11 -11.61
CA ILE A 215 -2.83 -3.52 -12.88
C ILE A 215 -4.03 -4.43 -12.65
N GLU A 216 -3.96 -5.38 -11.72
CA GLU A 216 -5.08 -6.25 -11.36
C GLU A 216 -6.29 -5.44 -10.86
N VAL A 217 -6.07 -4.47 -9.97
CA VAL A 217 -7.12 -3.60 -9.44
C VAL A 217 -7.77 -2.76 -10.53
N VAL A 218 -7.00 -2.02 -11.33
CA VAL A 218 -7.55 -1.11 -12.34
C VAL A 218 -8.16 -1.84 -13.53
N THR A 219 -7.83 -3.12 -13.75
CA THR A 219 -8.44 -3.94 -14.81
C THR A 219 -9.60 -4.80 -14.33
N ASN A 220 -9.88 -4.83 -13.03
CA ASN A 220 -11.10 -5.46 -12.53
C ASN A 220 -12.34 -4.74 -13.09
N SER A 221 -13.27 -5.47 -13.70
CA SER A 221 -14.43 -4.89 -14.39
C SER A 221 -15.28 -3.96 -13.51
N ASN A 222 -15.48 -4.30 -12.23
CA ASN A 222 -16.27 -3.47 -11.31
C ASN A 222 -15.52 -2.19 -10.97
N CYS A 223 -14.25 -2.31 -10.56
CA CYS A 223 -13.40 -1.17 -10.25
C CYS A 223 -13.25 -0.24 -11.46
N PHE A 224 -12.89 -0.80 -12.62
CA PHE A 224 -12.68 -0.07 -13.85
C PHE A 224 -13.88 0.79 -14.23
N THR A 225 -15.09 0.21 -14.18
CA THR A 225 -16.34 0.93 -14.53
C THR A 225 -16.58 2.12 -13.61
N GLU A 226 -16.26 2.01 -12.33
CA GLU A 226 -16.35 3.14 -11.40
C GLU A 226 -15.23 4.18 -11.65
N LEU A 227 -14.00 3.72 -11.89
CA LEU A 227 -12.84 4.60 -12.10
C LEU A 227 -12.99 5.49 -13.33
N ILE A 228 -13.48 4.96 -14.46
CA ILE A 228 -13.64 5.75 -15.71
C ILE A 228 -14.71 6.86 -15.59
N GLN A 229 -15.64 6.74 -14.63
CA GLN A 229 -16.66 7.75 -14.34
C GLN A 229 -16.13 8.91 -13.48
N SER A 230 -14.84 8.91 -13.12
CA SER A 230 -14.26 9.94 -12.26
C SER A 230 -14.04 11.24 -13.01
N THR A 231 -14.55 12.35 -12.47
CA THR A 231 -14.48 13.68 -13.07
C THR A 231 -13.26 14.48 -12.63
N ASP A 232 -12.59 14.05 -11.56
CA ASP A 232 -11.44 14.71 -10.96
C ASP A 232 -10.56 13.68 -10.22
N TYR A 233 -9.41 14.17 -9.76
CA TYR A 233 -8.41 13.37 -9.06
C TYR A 233 -8.94 12.76 -7.77
N ALA A 234 -9.66 13.54 -6.95
CA ALA A 234 -10.17 13.09 -5.66
C ALA A 234 -11.17 11.94 -5.83
N SER A 235 -12.13 12.09 -6.75
CA SER A 235 -13.09 11.03 -7.09
C SER A 235 -12.41 9.76 -7.56
N PHE A 236 -11.36 9.87 -8.37
CA PHE A 236 -10.58 8.71 -8.83
C PHE A 236 -9.86 8.02 -7.67
N THR A 237 -9.14 8.76 -6.83
CA THR A 237 -8.39 8.18 -5.71
C THR A 237 -9.30 7.59 -4.65
N ASP A 238 -10.44 8.21 -4.35
CA ASP A 238 -11.40 7.71 -3.36
C ASP A 238 -12.00 6.36 -3.78
N LYS A 239 -12.38 6.23 -5.06
CA LYS A 239 -12.89 4.97 -5.62
C LYS A 239 -11.82 3.88 -5.63
N LEU A 240 -10.59 4.23 -6.02
CA LEU A 240 -9.47 3.29 -6.00
C LEU A 240 -9.19 2.80 -4.58
N ILE A 241 -9.17 3.72 -3.60
CA ILE A 241 -8.98 3.42 -2.18
C ILE A 241 -10.06 2.49 -1.65
N LYS A 242 -11.32 2.83 -1.92
CA LYS A 242 -12.48 2.04 -1.50
C LYS A 242 -12.39 0.62 -2.03
N TYR A 243 -12.03 0.46 -3.30
CA TYR A 243 -11.91 -0.86 -3.92
C TYR A 243 -10.75 -1.68 -3.36
N ILE A 244 -9.61 -1.04 -3.07
CA ILE A 244 -8.48 -1.69 -2.40
C ILE A 244 -8.90 -2.20 -1.01
N ASP A 245 -9.68 -1.42 -0.26
CA ASP A 245 -10.19 -1.83 1.06
C ASP A 245 -11.15 -3.02 0.97
N GLU A 246 -12.01 -3.07 -0.06
CA GLU A 246 -12.97 -4.18 -0.27
C GLU A 246 -12.31 -5.52 -0.63
N ILE A 247 -11.11 -5.51 -1.24
CA ILE A 247 -10.36 -6.75 -1.55
C ILE A 247 -9.68 -7.33 -0.31
N GLU A 248 -9.37 -6.48 0.68
CA GLU A 248 -8.66 -6.90 1.89
C GLU A 248 -9.58 -7.45 3.00
N GLU A 249 -10.90 -7.29 2.88
CA GLU A 249 -11.93 -7.82 3.79
C GLU A 249 -12.36 -9.27 3.47
#